data_AF-A0A7V7A9P8-F1
#
_entry.id   AF-A0A7V7A9P8-F1
#
_cell.length_a   1.000
_cell.length_b   1.000
_cell.length_c   1.000
_cell.angle_alpha   90.00
_cell.angle_beta   90.00
_cell.angle_gamma   90.00
#
_symmetry.space_group_name_H-M   'P 1'
#
loop_
_entity.id
_entity.type
_entity.pdbx_description
1 polymer ?
#
loop_
_entity_poly.entity_id
_entity_poly.type
_entity_poly.pdbx_seq_one_letter_code
_entity_poly.pdbx_strand_id
1 'polypeptide(L)'
;MYIYDFKSKKETIIKEYKEVPVDINKKRTLINIIVTNKNILLFSDYIKDKPLKSYIYEIPKYELLLSLTKEELINKEEDILINKEDMEIIIYNMKVL
;
A
#
# COMPACT_ATOMS: atom_id res chain seq x y z
N MET A 1 -7.63 6.74 -8.12
CA MET A 1 -8.45 7.17 -6.95
C MET A 1 -8.29 6.13 -5.85
N TYR A 2 -7.93 6.56 -4.64
CA TYR A 2 -7.86 5.67 -3.48
C TYR A 2 -9.25 5.39 -2.94
N ILE A 3 -9.57 4.11 -2.75
CA ILE A 3 -10.78 3.68 -2.06
C ILE A 3 -10.48 3.71 -0.55
N TYR A 4 -10.36 4.92 -0.01
CA TYR A 4 -10.07 5.18 1.40
C TYR A 4 -10.64 6.52 1.83
N ASP A 5 -11.45 6.52 2.89
CA ASP A 5 -12.01 7.74 3.44
C ASP A 5 -11.08 8.36 4.49
N PHE A 6 -10.14 9.17 4.02
CA PHE A 6 -9.21 9.93 4.87
C PHE A 6 -9.95 10.89 5.81
N LYS A 7 -11.07 11.47 5.37
CA LYS A 7 -11.79 12.51 6.10
C LYS A 7 -12.47 11.93 7.34
N SER A 8 -13.26 10.87 7.20
CA SER A 8 -13.93 10.25 8.36
C SER A 8 -12.92 9.64 9.34
N LYS A 9 -11.79 9.14 8.85
CA LYS A 9 -10.71 8.59 9.68
C LYS A 9 -9.81 9.63 10.34
N LYS A 10 -10.03 10.92 10.02
CA LYS A 10 -9.21 12.05 10.50
C LYS A 10 -7.72 11.82 10.22
N GLU A 11 -7.42 11.33 9.02
CA GLU A 11 -6.06 11.12 8.54
C GLU A 11 -5.70 12.20 7.51
N THR A 12 -4.51 12.78 7.68
CA THR A 12 -3.95 13.76 6.75
C THR A 12 -2.76 13.13 6.07
N ILE A 13 -2.73 13.19 4.73
CA ILE A 13 -1.62 12.69 3.94
C ILE A 13 -0.40 13.58 4.19
N ILE A 14 0.70 12.97 4.61
CA ILE A 14 2.01 13.62 4.78
C ILE A 14 2.85 13.39 3.54
N LYS A 15 2.90 12.13 3.05
CA LYS A 15 3.72 11.75 1.92
C LYS A 15 3.09 10.60 1.14
N GLU A 16 3.36 10.56 -0.16
CA GLU A 16 2.91 9.52 -1.07
C GLU A 16 4.09 9.02 -1.90
N TYR A 17 4.20 7.70 -2.03
CA TYR A 17 5.10 7.00 -2.93
C TYR A 17 4.26 6.17 -3.88
N LYS A 18 4.46 6.35 -5.19
CA LYS A 18 3.69 5.66 -6.22
C LYS A 18 4.52 4.58 -6.88
N GLU A 19 3.84 3.51 -7.29
CA GLU A 19 4.43 2.40 -8.05
C GLU A 19 5.69 1.81 -7.38
N VAL A 20 5.63 1.64 -6.07
CA VAL A 20 6.69 1.01 -5.28
C VAL A 20 6.65 -0.50 -5.56
N PRO A 21 7.75 -1.10 -6.04
CA PRO A 21 7.82 -2.53 -6.26
C PRO A 21 7.89 -3.27 -4.92
N VAL A 22 6.97 -4.21 -4.72
CA VAL A 22 6.91 -5.09 -3.56
C VAL A 22 6.67 -6.53 -4.00
N ASP A 23 7.14 -7.47 -3.21
CA ASP A 23 6.82 -8.88 -3.40
C ASP A 23 5.74 -9.27 -2.38
N ILE A 24 4.59 -9.70 -2.90
CA ILE A 24 3.44 -10.17 -2.13
C ILE A 24 3.19 -11.62 -2.54
N ASN A 25 3.31 -12.57 -1.61
CA ASN A 25 3.13 -13.99 -1.88
C ASN A 25 3.91 -14.48 -3.13
N LYS A 26 5.18 -14.04 -3.27
CA LYS A 26 6.07 -14.33 -4.41
C LYS A 26 5.63 -13.75 -5.77
N LYS A 27 4.61 -12.88 -5.80
CA LYS A 27 4.25 -12.09 -6.98
C LYS A 27 4.79 -10.67 -6.82
N ARG A 28 5.62 -10.25 -7.77
CA ARG A 28 6.07 -8.87 -7.90
C ARG A 28 4.87 -7.99 -8.27
N THR A 29 4.57 -7.01 -7.44
CA THR A 29 3.46 -6.08 -7.65
C THR A 29 3.92 -4.64 -7.41
N LEU A 30 3.24 -3.69 -8.05
CA LEU A 30 3.43 -2.26 -7.80
C LEU A 30 2.32 -1.76 -6.88
N ILE A 31 2.70 -1.17 -5.75
CA ILE A 31 1.77 -0.57 -4.80
C ILE A 31 2.02 0.92 -4.65
N ASN A 32 1.01 1.64 -4.19
CA ASN A 32 1.19 2.99 -3.70
C ASN A 32 1.24 2.96 -2.17
N ILE A 33 2.16 3.72 -1.59
CA ILE A 33 2.33 3.83 -0.15
C ILE A 33 2.00 5.27 0.26
N ILE A 34 1.05 5.43 1.16
CA ILE A 34 0.64 6.72 1.71
C ILE A 34 1.01 6.75 3.18
N VAL A 35 1.88 7.69 3.53
CA VAL A 35 2.19 8.03 4.92
C VAL A 35 1.24 9.13 5.36
N THR A 36 0.48 8.86 6.40
CA THR A 36 -0.42 9.83 7.04
C THR A 36 0.14 10.24 8.40
N ASN A 37 -0.54 11.19 9.05
CA ASN A 37 -0.24 11.56 10.43
C ASN A 37 -0.40 10.39 11.43
N LYS A 38 -1.16 9.33 11.08
CA LYS A 38 -1.44 8.19 11.96
C LYS A 38 -0.83 6.88 11.47
N ASN A 39 -0.94 6.61 10.16
CA ASN A 39 -0.70 5.30 9.58
C ASN A 39 0.22 5.37 8.37
N ILE A 40 0.79 4.24 8.01
CA ILE A 40 1.32 3.95 6.68
C ILE A 40 0.32 3.00 6.00
N LEU A 41 -0.19 3.43 4.86
CA LEU A 41 -1.24 2.74 4.11
C LEU A 41 -0.64 2.22 2.80
N LEU A 42 -0.83 0.94 2.51
CA LEU A 42 -0.38 0.29 1.28
C LEU A 42 -1.59 0.02 0.40
N PHE A 43 -1.50 0.39 -0.87
CA PHE A 43 -2.60 0.28 -1.82
C PHE A 43 -2.18 -0.46 -3.10
N SER A 44 -2.97 -1.42 -3.56
CA SER A 44 -2.82 -2.04 -4.88
C SER A 44 -3.80 -1.50 -5.89
N ASP A 45 -3.40 -1.50 -7.16
CA ASP A 45 -4.31 -1.19 -8.27
C ASP A 45 -5.27 -2.36 -8.50
N TYR A 46 -6.53 -2.20 -8.09
CA TYR A 46 -7.59 -3.19 -8.23
C TYR A 46 -7.97 -3.47 -9.70
N ILE A 47 -7.65 -2.55 -10.61
CA ILE A 47 -8.05 -2.65 -12.02
C ILE A 47 -7.04 -3.49 -12.81
N LYS A 48 -5.73 -3.39 -12.48
CA LYS A 48 -4.67 -4.15 -13.16
C LYS A 48 -4.79 -5.68 -12.99
N ASP A 49 -5.44 -6.15 -11.93
CA ASP A 49 -5.67 -7.58 -11.69
C ASP A 49 -6.97 -8.12 -12.32
N LYS A 50 -7.77 -7.30 -13.01
CA LYS A 50 -8.94 -7.77 -13.76
C LYS A 50 -8.57 -8.17 -15.19
N PRO A 51 -9.14 -9.25 -15.74
CA PRO A 51 -9.00 -9.53 -17.17
C PRO A 51 -9.52 -8.34 -17.97
N LEU A 52 -8.73 -7.85 -18.93
CA LEU A 52 -9.02 -6.73 -19.83
C LEU A 52 -10.37 -6.92 -20.53
N LYS A 53 -11.48 -6.58 -19.86
CA LYS A 53 -12.79 -6.50 -20.47
C LYS A 53 -12.96 -5.09 -21.00
N SER A 54 -12.60 -4.96 -22.27
CA SER A 54 -12.98 -3.86 -23.16
C SER A 54 -12.24 -2.53 -22.96
N TYR A 55 -11.96 -1.90 -24.09
CA TYR A 55 -11.14 -0.69 -24.29
C TYR A 55 -11.78 0.59 -23.74
N ILE A 56 -12.04 0.64 -22.44
CA ILE A 56 -12.38 1.88 -21.75
C ILE A 56 -11.22 2.17 -20.82
N TYR A 57 -10.61 3.35 -20.96
CA TYR A 57 -9.60 3.85 -20.01
C TYR A 57 -10.27 4.01 -18.64
N GLU A 58 -10.33 2.94 -17.85
CA GLU A 58 -10.82 3.01 -16.49
C GLU A 58 -9.81 3.78 -15.63
N ILE A 59 -10.31 4.76 -14.88
CA ILE A 59 -9.49 5.51 -13.92
C ILE A 59 -9.01 4.50 -12.87
N PRO A 60 -7.68 4.32 -12.66
CA PRO A 60 -7.14 3.39 -11.68
C PRO A 60 -7.80 3.55 -10.32
N LYS A 61 -8.27 2.44 -9.74
CA LYS A 61 -8.86 2.40 -8.40
C LYS A 61 -7.92 1.61 -7.50
N TYR A 62 -7.46 2.27 -6.44
CA TYR A 62 -6.48 1.73 -5.53
C TYR A 62 -7.17 1.25 -4.25
N GLU A 63 -7.16 -0.05 -4.00
CA GLU A 63 -7.74 -0.67 -2.81
C GLU A 63 -6.69 -0.78 -1.71
N LEU A 64 -7.11 -0.58 -0.47
CA LEU A 64 -6.24 -0.69 0.68
C LEU A 64 -5.87 -2.16 0.90
N LEU A 65 -4.61 -2.50 0.73
CA LEU A 65 -4.06 -3.80 1.08
C LEU A 65 -3.82 -3.91 2.59
N LEU A 66 -3.21 -2.87 3.16
CA LEU A 66 -2.73 -2.91 4.52
C LEU A 66 -2.66 -1.50 5.12
N SER A 67 -2.96 -1.41 6.41
CA SER A 67 -2.72 -0.24 7.25
C SER A 67 -1.83 -0.64 8.40
N LEU A 68 -0.74 0.10 8.61
CA LEU A 68 0.19 -0.03 9.73
C LEU A 68 0.19 1.26 10.52
N THR A 69 0.10 1.16 11.83
CA THR A 69 0.39 2.27 12.74
C THR A 69 1.90 2.52 12.79
N LYS A 70 2.30 3.74 13.13
CA LYS A 70 3.74 4.09 13.28
C LYS A 70 4.45 3.23 14.32
N GLU A 71 3.74 2.79 15.37
CA GLU A 71 4.28 1.93 16.43
C GLU A 71 4.64 0.53 15.90
N GLU A 72 3.87 -0.02 14.97
CA GLU A 72 4.14 -1.32 14.33
C GLU A 72 5.38 -1.31 13.43
N LEU A 73 5.77 -0.13 12.93
CA LEU A 73 6.95 0.06 12.06
C LEU A 73 8.25 0.26 12.83
N ILE A 74 8.22 0.99 13.95
CA ILE A 74 9.43 1.27 14.77
C ILE A 74 10.07 -0.03 15.28
N ASN A 75 9.28 -1.10 15.43
CA ASN A 75 9.76 -2.39 15.93
C ASN A 75 10.43 -3.29 14.86
N LYS A 76 10.61 -2.84 13.61
CA LYS A 76 11.23 -3.63 12.53
C LYS A 76 12.43 -2.89 11.93
N GLU A 77 13.62 -3.18 12.44
CA GLU A 77 14.89 -2.73 11.85
C GLU A 77 15.29 -3.65 10.68
N GLU A 78 15.53 -3.03 9.53
CA GLU A 78 15.99 -3.63 8.25
C GLU A 78 15.00 -4.58 7.55
N ASP A 79 14.55 -4.15 6.36
CA ASP A 79 13.50 -4.75 5.52
C ASP A 79 12.17 -5.03 6.25
N ILE A 80 11.12 -4.28 5.91
CA ILE A 80 9.83 -4.42 6.58
C ILE A 80 9.13 -5.67 6.03
N LEU A 81 9.34 -6.81 6.69
CA LEU A 81 8.57 -8.03 6.50
C LEU A 81 7.27 -7.92 7.28
N ILE A 82 6.13 -7.85 6.62
CA ILE A 82 4.81 -7.84 7.26
C ILE A 82 4.14 -9.18 6.98
N ASN A 83 4.00 -9.98 8.03
CA ASN A 83 3.22 -11.22 7.98
C ASN A 83 1.93 -11.00 8.75
N LYS A 84 0.80 -10.91 8.05
CA LYS A 84 -0.53 -10.84 8.65
C LYS A 84 -1.33 -12.05 8.16
N GLU A 85 -1.65 -12.97 9.07
CA GLU A 85 -2.55 -14.12 8.86
C GLU A 85 -2.43 -14.74 7.45
N ASP A 86 -1.23 -15.18 7.07
CA ASP A 86 -0.86 -15.84 5.80
C ASP A 86 -0.54 -14.94 4.58
N MET A 87 -0.44 -13.62 4.75
CA MET A 87 0.04 -12.70 3.71
C MET A 87 1.44 -12.18 4.06
N GLU A 88 2.44 -12.60 3.27
CA GLU A 88 3.82 -12.13 3.39
C GLU A 88 4.04 -10.93 2.43
N ILE A 89 4.32 -9.76 3.00
CA ILE A 89 4.69 -8.56 2.26
C ILE A 89 6.13 -8.20 2.64
N ILE A 90 7.02 -8.21 1.66
CA ILE A 90 8.42 -7.78 1.84
C ILE A 90 8.59 -6.43 1.15
N ILE A 91 8.89 -5.41 1.95
CA ILE A 91 9.17 -4.07 1.44
C ILE A 91 10.66 -3.77 1.61
N TYR A 92 11.39 -3.84 0.50
CA TYR A 92 12.81 -3.57 0.46
C TYR A 92 13.09 -2.06 0.49
N ASN A 93 14.10 -1.64 1.26
CA ASN A 93 14.68 -0.28 1.22
C ASN A 93 13.72 0.89 1.51
N MET A 94 12.72 0.73 2.39
CA MET A 94 11.92 1.89 2.84
C MET A 94 12.65 2.70 3.92
N LYS A 95 13.29 3.82 3.52
CA LYS A 95 13.62 4.90 4.47
C LYS A 95 12.37 5.69 4.79
N VAL A 96 11.67 5.32 5.86
CA VAL A 96 10.61 6.15 6.43
C VAL A 96 11.28 7.25 7.25
N LEU A 97 11.31 8.46 6.69
CA LEU A 97 11.78 9.68 7.36
C LEU A 97 10.89 10.05 8.55
#